data_AF-E9B6M5-F1
#
_entry.id   AF-E9B6M5-F1
#
_cell.length_a   1.000
_cell.length_b   1.000
_cell.length_c   1.000
_cell.angle_alpha   90.00
_cell.angle_beta   90.00
_cell.angle_gamma   90.00
#
_symmetry.space_group_name_H-M   'P 1'
#
loop_
_entity.id
_entity.type
_entity.pdbx_description
1 polymer ?
#
loop_
_entity_poly.entity_id
_entity_poly.type
_entity_poly.pdbx_seq_one_letter_code
_entity_poly.pdbx_strand_id
1 'polypeptide(L)'
;MLLHHALSNTQTPFGCPIVAPENYREEAEEIVDFIWKLNADQPMYTFPDLWAMFTAKAMARLGGPNVVPFRGRDDPPELMTRDLLLTFPRSLVPEDDRDVLNMKRVLSRQGFSLEQVVALMGCNRCIGFHDVANFHTREEVKPKLKRRPGLIGPSDDEFHLPSTIQKTTMDPYVFGSEYFDLLLDYKWRQPGLFQQQRKGEYRCNAKERARQVTLLDPFSEKSYESQQRRMKAAEKARESIDAADKRIPTLGGNDSAPDGGRFDRSGEAQFIPGATSANWSDGAESSNRELDIAGDPDYEAERVAVSVDPCEHVSMRGTDVMLLDDALTKGWLYQFGDNELEFYAAVSEVILNIQGRGYNPNKLAVWK
;
A
#
# COMPACT_ATOMS: atom_id res chain seq x y z
N MET A 1 -12.99 -2.51 4.15
CA MET A 1 -14.10 -3.20 3.43
C MET A 1 -13.59 -4.19 2.37
N LEU A 2 -12.86 -3.76 1.34
CA LEU A 2 -12.27 -4.66 0.32
C LEU A 2 -11.49 -5.83 0.96
N LEU A 3 -10.54 -5.51 1.84
CA LEU A 3 -9.73 -6.52 2.53
C LEU A 3 -10.56 -7.35 3.52
N HIS A 4 -11.56 -6.74 4.16
CA HIS A 4 -12.47 -7.44 5.06
C HIS A 4 -13.28 -8.53 4.34
N HIS A 5 -13.60 -8.34 3.07
CA HIS A 5 -14.23 -9.38 2.25
C HIS A 5 -13.35 -10.64 2.14
N ALA A 6 -12.02 -10.49 2.03
CA ALA A 6 -11.09 -11.61 2.07
C ALA A 6 -11.00 -12.25 3.46
N LEU A 7 -11.06 -11.41 4.51
CA LEU A 7 -10.88 -11.83 5.89
C LEU A 7 -12.14 -12.45 6.52
N SER A 8 -13.32 -12.38 5.93
CA SER A 8 -14.60 -12.72 6.59
C SER A 8 -15.24 -14.05 6.19
N ASN A 9 -14.52 -14.93 5.48
CA ASN A 9 -15.06 -16.17 4.87
C ASN A 9 -16.26 -15.95 3.96
N THR A 10 -16.43 -14.72 3.46
CA THR A 10 -17.61 -14.37 2.68
C THR A 10 -17.51 -15.03 1.31
N GLN A 11 -18.53 -15.83 0.98
CA GLN A 11 -18.64 -16.53 -0.31
C GLN A 11 -19.50 -15.77 -1.32
N THR A 12 -20.08 -14.64 -0.93
CA THR A 12 -20.91 -13.85 -1.82
C THR A 12 -20.06 -13.20 -2.91
N PRO A 13 -20.66 -12.86 -4.07
CA PRO A 13 -19.99 -12.06 -5.08
C PRO A 13 -19.54 -10.72 -4.49
N PHE A 14 -18.37 -10.26 -4.91
CA PHE A 14 -17.84 -8.98 -4.44
C PHE A 14 -18.81 -7.83 -4.78
N GLY A 15 -19.17 -7.05 -3.77
CA GLY A 15 -20.11 -5.93 -3.91
C GLY A 15 -21.60 -6.31 -3.84
N CYS A 16 -21.94 -7.57 -3.54
CA CYS A 16 -23.33 -8.04 -3.47
C CYS A 16 -23.52 -9.23 -2.49
N PRO A 17 -23.71 -9.00 -1.17
CA PRO A 17 -23.66 -7.71 -0.49
C PRO A 17 -22.21 -7.25 -0.26
N ILE A 18 -22.07 -5.96 0.07
CA ILE A 18 -20.83 -5.35 0.52
C ILE A 18 -20.55 -5.76 1.96
N VAL A 19 -19.28 -6.11 2.20
CA VAL A 19 -18.79 -6.62 3.48
C VAL A 19 -17.97 -5.55 4.18
N ALA A 20 -18.32 -5.25 5.43
CA ALA A 20 -17.61 -4.30 6.26
C ALA A 20 -17.39 -4.85 7.69
N PRO A 21 -16.35 -4.40 8.40
CA PRO A 21 -16.26 -4.64 9.83
C PRO A 21 -17.34 -3.82 10.56
N GLU A 22 -17.88 -4.36 11.66
CA GLU A 22 -18.98 -3.75 12.42
C GLU A 22 -18.65 -2.33 12.94
N ASN A 23 -17.38 -2.09 13.31
CA ASN A 23 -16.91 -0.79 13.79
C ASN A 23 -16.84 0.29 12.70
N TYR A 24 -17.04 -0.06 11.43
CA TYR A 24 -17.08 0.88 10.29
C TYR A 24 -18.50 1.03 9.72
N ARG A 25 -19.53 0.73 10.53
CA ARG A 25 -20.93 0.75 10.07
C ARG A 25 -21.33 2.08 9.44
N GLU A 26 -21.10 3.18 10.14
CA GLU A 26 -21.51 4.52 9.70
C GLU A 26 -20.82 4.91 8.38
N GLU A 27 -19.51 4.68 8.26
CA GLU A 27 -18.75 4.98 7.04
C GLU A 27 -19.12 4.06 5.89
N ALA A 28 -19.36 2.78 6.18
CA ALA A 28 -19.81 1.84 5.17
C ALA A 28 -21.18 2.27 4.60
N GLU A 29 -22.10 2.72 5.44
CA GLU A 29 -23.39 3.29 5.04
C GLU A 29 -23.21 4.57 4.20
N GLU A 30 -22.36 5.51 4.63
CA GLU A 30 -22.07 6.74 3.86
C GLU A 30 -21.47 6.45 2.46
N ILE A 31 -20.53 5.50 2.36
CA ILE A 31 -19.90 5.15 1.08
C ILE A 31 -20.90 4.42 0.18
N VAL A 32 -21.72 3.52 0.74
CA VAL A 32 -22.78 2.84 -0.03
C VAL A 32 -23.77 3.85 -0.57
N ASP A 33 -24.18 4.84 0.22
CA ASP A 33 -25.07 5.92 -0.22
C ASP A 33 -24.48 6.72 -1.37
N PHE A 34 -23.20 7.07 -1.26
CA PHE A 34 -22.48 7.76 -2.30
C PHE A 34 -22.47 6.96 -3.62
N ILE A 35 -22.20 5.66 -3.55
CA ILE A 35 -22.14 4.80 -4.73
C ILE A 35 -23.53 4.53 -5.30
N TRP A 36 -24.56 4.43 -4.45
CA TRP A 36 -25.95 4.31 -4.88
C TRP A 36 -26.38 5.53 -5.68
N LYS A 37 -26.06 6.72 -5.18
CA LYS A 37 -26.30 7.97 -5.91
C LYS A 37 -25.53 8.02 -7.23
N LEU A 38 -24.26 7.59 -7.21
CA LEU A 38 -23.45 7.54 -8.42
C LEU A 38 -24.01 6.56 -9.47
N ASN A 39 -24.55 5.42 -9.05
CA ASN A 39 -25.24 4.48 -9.93
C ASN A 39 -26.46 5.12 -10.60
N ALA A 40 -27.29 5.84 -9.84
CA ALA A 40 -28.44 6.56 -10.37
C ALA A 40 -28.03 7.64 -11.39
N ASP A 41 -26.92 8.35 -11.13
CA ASP A 41 -26.38 9.38 -12.02
C ASP A 41 -25.66 8.78 -13.26
N GLN A 42 -25.19 7.53 -13.18
CA GLN A 42 -24.40 6.84 -14.20
C GLN A 42 -24.95 5.42 -14.47
N PRO A 43 -26.14 5.30 -15.07
CA PRO A 43 -26.83 4.01 -15.23
C PRO A 43 -26.13 3.03 -16.19
N MET A 44 -25.07 3.47 -16.87
CA MET A 44 -24.21 2.63 -17.69
C MET A 44 -23.33 1.68 -16.88
N TYR A 45 -23.25 1.86 -15.55
CA TYR A 45 -22.42 1.08 -14.65
C TYR A 45 -23.27 0.41 -13.58
N THR A 46 -23.10 -0.91 -13.44
CA THR A 46 -23.76 -1.66 -12.38
C THR A 46 -23.16 -1.30 -11.03
N PHE A 47 -23.94 -1.50 -9.97
CA PHE A 47 -23.51 -1.15 -8.61
C PHE A 47 -22.21 -1.88 -8.20
N PRO A 48 -22.03 -3.20 -8.44
CA PRO A 48 -20.78 -3.89 -8.11
C PRO A 48 -19.59 -3.43 -8.97
N ASP A 49 -19.81 -3.00 -10.21
CA ASP A 49 -18.75 -2.43 -11.06
C ASP A 49 -18.29 -1.07 -10.52
N LEU A 50 -19.22 -0.20 -10.11
CA LEU A 50 -18.90 1.06 -9.46
C LEU A 50 -18.16 0.85 -8.13
N TRP A 51 -18.56 -0.15 -7.35
CA TRP A 51 -17.86 -0.52 -6.11
C TRP A 51 -16.42 -0.98 -6.37
N ALA A 52 -16.19 -1.81 -7.40
CA ALA A 52 -14.85 -2.24 -7.80
C ALA A 52 -13.99 -1.06 -8.31
N MET A 53 -14.57 -0.14 -9.08
CA MET A 53 -13.89 1.09 -9.52
C MET A 53 -13.55 2.01 -8.36
N PHE A 54 -14.47 2.20 -7.42
CA PHE A 54 -14.27 3.04 -6.24
C PHE A 54 -13.08 2.53 -5.42
N THR A 55 -13.06 1.24 -5.11
CA THR A 55 -11.98 0.63 -4.32
C THR A 55 -10.62 0.70 -5.02
N ALA A 56 -10.56 0.46 -6.33
CA ALA A 56 -9.33 0.59 -7.10
C ALA A 56 -8.82 2.04 -7.16
N LYS A 57 -9.73 3.00 -7.38
CA LYS A 57 -9.38 4.43 -7.42
C LYS A 57 -8.94 4.95 -6.06
N ALA A 58 -9.56 4.49 -4.97
CA ALA A 58 -9.15 4.83 -3.62
C ALA A 58 -7.70 4.36 -3.35
N MET A 59 -7.35 3.13 -3.73
CA MET A 59 -5.99 2.60 -3.61
C MET A 59 -4.97 3.46 -4.38
N ALA A 60 -5.24 3.76 -5.64
CA ALA A 60 -4.36 4.59 -6.46
C ALA A 60 -4.20 6.02 -5.92
N ARG A 61 -5.27 6.59 -5.34
CA ARG A 61 -5.22 7.93 -4.73
C ARG A 61 -4.38 7.99 -3.46
N LEU A 62 -4.20 6.87 -2.78
CA LEU A 62 -3.38 6.76 -1.57
C LEU A 62 -1.92 6.43 -1.91
N GLY A 63 -1.51 6.47 -3.18
CA GLY A 63 -0.15 6.15 -3.62
C GLY A 63 0.10 4.66 -3.88
N GLY A 64 -0.94 3.83 -3.75
CA GLY A 64 -0.86 2.39 -4.01
C GLY A 64 -0.92 2.01 -5.49
N PRO A 65 -0.96 0.70 -5.79
CA PRO A 65 -0.97 0.24 -7.17
C PRO A 65 -2.17 0.73 -7.96
N ASN A 66 -1.94 1.08 -9.22
CA ASN A 66 -3.01 1.43 -10.16
C ASN A 66 -3.67 0.17 -10.73
N VAL A 67 -4.68 -0.33 -10.03
CA VAL A 67 -5.44 -1.52 -10.42
C VAL A 67 -6.56 -1.14 -11.39
N VAL A 68 -6.60 -1.79 -12.56
CA VAL A 68 -7.73 -1.68 -13.49
C VAL A 68 -8.71 -2.82 -13.20
N PRO A 69 -9.86 -2.56 -12.55
CA PRO A 69 -10.81 -3.62 -12.19
C PRO A 69 -11.46 -4.20 -13.45
N PHE A 70 -11.96 -5.43 -13.39
CA PHE A 70 -12.85 -5.90 -14.47
C PHE A 70 -14.22 -5.22 -14.42
N ARG A 71 -14.99 -5.29 -15.50
CA ARG A 71 -16.40 -4.85 -15.62
C ARG A 71 -17.30 -5.98 -16.14
N GLY A 72 -18.61 -5.79 -16.07
CA GLY A 72 -19.61 -6.74 -16.55
C GLY A 72 -20.22 -7.58 -15.43
N ARG A 73 -20.23 -7.06 -14.20
CA ARG A 73 -20.96 -7.67 -13.08
C ARG A 73 -22.43 -7.34 -13.21
N ASP A 74 -23.29 -8.32 -12.94
CA ASP A 74 -24.73 -8.11 -12.92
C ASP A 74 -25.11 -7.21 -11.73
N ASP A 75 -26.15 -6.39 -11.88
CA ASP A 75 -26.68 -5.59 -10.78
C ASP A 75 -27.21 -6.47 -9.64
N PRO A 76 -27.26 -5.95 -8.39
CA PRO A 76 -27.82 -6.69 -7.27
C PRO A 76 -29.27 -7.11 -7.58
N PRO A 77 -29.72 -8.28 -7.10
CA PRO A 77 -31.10 -8.71 -7.29
C PRO A 77 -32.09 -7.65 -6.80
N GLU A 78 -33.26 -7.52 -7.43
CA GLU A 78 -34.26 -6.49 -7.07
C GLU A 78 -34.70 -6.54 -5.58
N LEU A 79 -34.59 -7.71 -4.95
CA LEU A 79 -34.88 -7.95 -3.54
C LEU A 79 -33.80 -7.39 -2.59
N MET A 80 -32.62 -7.07 -3.09
CA MET A 80 -31.49 -6.55 -2.33
C MET A 80 -31.65 -5.03 -2.21
N THR A 81 -32.40 -4.62 -1.18
CA THR A 81 -32.61 -3.21 -0.85
C THR A 81 -31.34 -2.58 -0.26
N ARG A 82 -31.30 -1.24 -0.21
CA ARG A 82 -30.22 -0.45 0.43
C ARG A 82 -29.79 -1.01 1.79
N ASP A 83 -30.75 -1.36 2.63
CA ASP A 83 -30.48 -1.84 4.00
C ASP A 83 -29.94 -3.29 4.04
N LEU A 84 -30.11 -4.06 2.96
CA LEU A 84 -29.66 -5.45 2.84
C LEU A 84 -28.34 -5.59 2.07
N LEU A 85 -27.83 -4.49 1.50
CA LEU A 85 -26.57 -4.45 0.76
C LEU A 85 -25.33 -4.44 1.65
N LEU A 86 -25.48 -4.12 2.93
CA LEU A 86 -24.37 -4.12 3.88
C LEU A 86 -24.49 -5.31 4.83
N THR A 87 -23.38 -6.04 4.97
CA THR A 87 -23.26 -7.11 5.94
C THR A 87 -21.98 -6.95 6.76
N PHE A 88 -22.04 -7.37 8.02
CA PHE A 88 -20.99 -7.19 9.01
C PHE A 88 -20.47 -8.51 9.59
N PRO A 89 -19.97 -9.43 8.73
CA PRO A 89 -19.39 -10.68 9.19
C PRO A 89 -18.12 -10.42 10.01
N ARG A 90 -17.84 -11.30 10.97
CA ARG A 90 -16.61 -11.23 11.78
C ARG A 90 -15.39 -11.61 10.95
N SER A 91 -14.25 -10.99 11.25
CA SER A 91 -12.96 -11.39 10.68
C SER A 91 -12.57 -12.79 11.15
N LEU A 92 -12.03 -13.60 10.25
CA LEU A 92 -11.39 -14.90 10.50
C LEU A 92 -10.06 -14.75 11.24
N VAL A 93 -9.41 -13.59 11.09
CA VAL A 93 -8.12 -13.28 11.70
C VAL A 93 -8.32 -12.05 12.59
N PRO A 94 -8.53 -12.24 13.90
CA PRO A 94 -8.67 -11.13 14.84
C PRO A 94 -7.36 -10.36 14.96
N GLU A 95 -7.42 -9.02 14.98
CA GLU A 95 -6.26 -8.13 15.06
C GLU A 95 -5.32 -8.40 16.25
N ASP A 96 -5.89 -8.82 17.39
CA ASP A 96 -5.15 -9.11 18.62
C ASP A 96 -4.55 -10.53 18.69
N ASP A 97 -4.89 -11.40 17.74
CA ASP A 97 -4.45 -12.79 17.75
C ASP A 97 -3.02 -12.94 17.23
N ARG A 98 -2.27 -13.88 17.80
CA ARG A 98 -0.88 -14.18 17.43
C ARG A 98 -0.73 -15.67 17.11
N ASP A 99 -1.55 -16.15 16.17
CA ASP A 99 -1.53 -17.53 15.69
C ASP A 99 -1.30 -17.59 14.17
N VAL A 100 -0.02 -17.62 13.79
CA VAL A 100 0.42 -17.66 12.39
C VAL A 100 -0.06 -18.94 11.68
N LEU A 101 -0.19 -20.06 12.40
CA LEU A 101 -0.65 -21.33 11.82
C LEU A 101 -2.14 -21.28 11.52
N ASN A 102 -2.94 -20.72 12.43
CA ASN A 102 -4.36 -20.50 12.20
C ASN A 102 -4.57 -19.53 11.04
N MET A 103 -3.88 -18.38 11.02
CA MET A 103 -3.95 -17.41 9.92
C MET A 103 -3.65 -18.07 8.56
N LYS A 104 -2.54 -18.80 8.44
CA LYS A 104 -2.19 -19.54 7.22
C LYS A 104 -3.27 -20.53 6.82
N ARG A 105 -3.79 -21.30 7.78
CA ARG A 105 -4.82 -22.31 7.52
C ARG A 105 -6.13 -21.68 7.05
N VAL A 106 -6.62 -20.64 7.70
CA VAL A 106 -7.91 -20.02 7.37
C VAL A 106 -7.85 -19.27 6.04
N LEU A 107 -6.75 -18.54 5.76
CA LEU A 107 -6.61 -17.78 4.52
C LEU A 107 -6.20 -18.66 3.33
N SER A 108 -5.44 -19.74 3.54
CA SER A 108 -5.18 -20.72 2.49
C SER A 108 -6.47 -21.43 2.05
N ARG A 109 -7.40 -21.69 2.97
CA ARG A 109 -8.75 -22.19 2.63
C ARG A 109 -9.57 -21.20 1.81
N GLN A 110 -9.25 -19.91 1.88
CA GLN A 110 -9.82 -18.88 1.00
C GLN A 110 -9.15 -18.82 -0.38
N GLY A 111 -8.14 -19.66 -0.65
CA GLY A 111 -7.42 -19.69 -1.92
C GLY A 111 -6.29 -18.67 -2.05
N PHE A 112 -5.84 -18.05 -0.95
CA PHE A 112 -4.68 -17.15 -0.98
C PHE A 112 -3.37 -17.92 -0.77
N SER A 113 -2.36 -17.61 -1.58
CA SER A 113 -0.99 -18.05 -1.35
C SER A 113 -0.39 -17.36 -0.13
N LEU A 114 0.74 -17.87 0.39
CA LEU A 114 1.40 -17.23 1.54
C LEU A 114 1.87 -15.81 1.23
N GLU A 115 2.40 -15.59 0.03
CA GLU A 115 2.75 -14.27 -0.51
C GLU A 115 1.54 -13.32 -0.45
N GLN A 116 0.41 -13.75 -0.99
CA GLN A 116 -0.82 -12.97 -1.01
C GLN A 116 -1.37 -12.70 0.39
N VAL A 117 -1.18 -13.62 1.34
CA VAL A 117 -1.54 -13.40 2.74
C VAL A 117 -0.70 -12.28 3.35
N VAL A 118 0.62 -12.30 3.14
CA VAL A 118 1.51 -11.24 3.66
C VAL A 118 1.21 -9.90 2.97
N ALA A 119 0.96 -9.90 1.66
CA ALA A 119 0.59 -8.71 0.90
C ALA A 119 -0.77 -8.15 1.35
N LEU A 120 -1.77 -9.00 1.63
CA LEU A 120 -3.07 -8.60 2.18
C LEU A 120 -2.90 -7.92 3.55
N MET A 121 -2.07 -8.49 4.43
CA MET A 121 -1.79 -7.91 5.74
C MET A 121 -1.07 -6.57 5.59
N GLY A 122 0.01 -6.50 4.79
CA GLY A 122 0.68 -5.24 4.49
C GLY A 122 -0.29 -4.20 3.95
N CYS A 123 -1.11 -4.54 2.97
CA CYS A 123 -2.12 -3.64 2.42
C CYS A 123 -3.10 -3.10 3.46
N ASN A 124 -3.49 -3.93 4.44
CA ASN A 124 -4.38 -3.52 5.53
C ASN A 124 -3.70 -2.62 6.56
N ARG A 125 -2.37 -2.64 6.62
CA ARG A 125 -1.57 -1.95 7.64
C ARG A 125 -0.91 -0.68 7.15
N CYS A 126 -0.55 -0.62 5.87
CA CYS A 126 0.05 0.57 5.25
C CYS A 126 -0.89 1.77 5.21
N ILE A 127 -2.20 1.59 5.42
CA ILE A 127 -3.18 2.67 5.41
C ILE A 127 -4.04 2.59 6.67
N GLY A 128 -4.31 3.74 7.26
CA GLY A 128 -5.26 3.91 8.33
C GLY A 128 -4.69 3.58 9.72
N PHE A 129 -5.62 3.38 10.64
CA PHE A 129 -5.36 3.20 12.06
C PHE A 129 -5.79 1.80 12.49
N HIS A 130 -5.37 1.37 13.68
CA HIS A 130 -5.91 0.13 14.26
C HIS A 130 -7.43 0.23 14.42
N ASP A 131 -8.11 -0.90 14.26
CA ASP A 131 -9.58 -0.97 14.34
C ASP A 131 -10.10 -0.41 15.68
N VAL A 132 -9.36 -0.65 16.77
CA VAL A 132 -9.66 -0.21 18.14
C VAL A 132 -9.56 1.29 18.36
N ALA A 133 -8.89 2.02 17.46
CA ALA A 133 -8.72 3.47 17.59
C ALA A 133 -10.04 4.23 17.38
N ASN A 134 -11.02 3.60 16.70
CA ASN A 134 -12.26 4.21 16.21
C ASN A 134 -11.96 5.58 15.62
N PHE A 135 -10.90 5.63 14.82
CA PHE A 135 -10.29 6.88 14.45
C PHE A 135 -11.04 7.51 13.27
N HIS A 136 -11.59 6.67 12.41
CA HIS A 136 -12.52 7.00 11.33
C HIS A 136 -13.79 7.71 11.79
N THR A 137 -14.27 7.45 13.01
CA THR A 137 -15.48 8.07 13.56
C THR A 137 -15.24 9.45 14.18
N ARG A 138 -13.99 9.95 14.21
CA ARG A 138 -13.67 11.24 14.84
C ARG A 138 -13.75 12.39 13.82
N GLU A 139 -14.48 13.45 14.17
CA GLU A 139 -14.64 14.65 13.31
C GLU A 139 -13.30 15.34 12.97
N GLU A 140 -12.29 15.22 13.84
CA GLU A 140 -10.96 15.83 13.68
C GLU A 140 -10.20 15.35 12.43
N VAL A 141 -10.65 14.23 11.86
CA VAL A 141 -9.98 13.44 10.83
C VAL A 141 -10.69 13.57 9.50
N LYS A 142 -11.99 13.91 9.53
CA LYS A 142 -12.77 14.16 8.32
C LYS A 142 -12.13 15.35 7.61
N PRO A 143 -11.75 15.23 6.32
CA PRO A 143 -11.13 16.32 5.59
C PRO A 143 -12.06 17.54 5.66
N LYS A 144 -11.53 18.65 6.18
CA LYS A 144 -12.29 19.90 6.25
C LYS A 144 -12.36 20.49 4.85
N LEU A 145 -13.39 20.11 4.11
CA LEU A 145 -13.69 20.66 2.79
C LEU A 145 -14.01 22.15 2.91
N LYS A 146 -12.99 23.02 2.84
CA LYS A 146 -13.16 24.47 2.77
C LYS A 146 -13.69 24.83 1.38
N ARG A 147 -15.01 24.83 1.22
CA ARG A 147 -15.65 25.36 0.00
C ARG A 147 -15.38 26.86 -0.10
N ARG A 148 -14.48 27.28 -0.98
CA ARG A 148 -14.32 28.69 -1.37
C ARG A 148 -15.37 29.03 -2.45
N PRO A 149 -16.20 30.08 -2.27
CA PRO A 149 -17.12 30.52 -3.32
C PRO A 149 -16.31 30.91 -4.56
N GLY A 150 -16.58 30.27 -5.72
CA GLY A 150 -15.98 30.62 -7.01
C GLY A 150 -14.81 29.74 -7.49
N LEU A 151 -14.30 28.80 -6.69
CA LEU A 151 -13.41 27.74 -7.18
C LEU A 151 -14.18 26.41 -7.31
N ILE A 152 -14.13 25.81 -8.49
CA ILE A 152 -14.62 24.44 -8.72
C ILE A 152 -13.45 23.49 -8.49
N GLY A 153 -13.44 22.82 -7.34
CA GLY A 153 -12.44 21.83 -6.97
C GLY A 153 -12.26 21.77 -5.44
N PRO A 154 -11.89 20.61 -4.87
CA PRO A 154 -11.47 20.55 -3.47
C PRO A 154 -10.26 21.49 -3.29
N SER A 155 -10.33 22.40 -2.32
CA SER A 155 -9.15 23.12 -1.85
C SER A 155 -8.17 22.11 -1.27
N ASP A 156 -6.85 22.34 -1.39
CA ASP A 156 -5.81 21.51 -0.75
C ASP A 156 -6.27 21.05 0.63
N ASP A 157 -6.63 19.77 0.72
CA ASP A 157 -7.23 19.19 1.91
C ASP A 157 -6.14 19.17 2.98
N GLU A 158 -6.26 20.02 4.00
CA GLU A 158 -5.33 20.01 5.13
C GLU A 158 -5.65 18.77 5.99
N PHE A 159 -5.11 17.62 5.58
CA PHE A 159 -5.22 16.37 6.32
C PHE A 159 -4.50 16.51 7.65
N HIS A 160 -5.28 16.62 8.73
CA HIS A 160 -4.72 16.67 10.07
C HIS A 160 -4.32 15.27 10.50
N LEU A 161 -3.01 15.03 10.60
CA LEU A 161 -2.48 13.81 11.17
C LEU A 161 -2.61 13.87 12.70
N PRO A 162 -3.35 12.94 13.31
CA PRO A 162 -3.56 12.94 14.74
C PRO A 162 -2.30 12.45 15.45
N SER A 163 -2.06 12.99 16.64
CA SER A 163 -1.03 12.50 17.56
C SER A 163 -1.47 11.20 18.25
N THR A 164 -1.73 10.17 17.45
CA THR A 164 -1.98 8.81 17.92
C THR A 164 -0.89 7.88 17.43
N ILE A 165 -0.56 6.95 18.32
CA ILE A 165 0.36 5.86 18.07
C ILE A 165 -0.35 4.62 17.55
N GLN A 166 -1.69 4.64 17.44
CA GLN A 166 -2.51 3.51 16.99
C GLN A 166 -2.53 3.38 15.46
N LYS A 167 -1.34 3.38 14.86
CA LYS A 167 -1.05 3.29 13.44
C LYS A 167 0.21 2.47 13.27
N THR A 168 0.38 1.82 12.12
CA THR A 168 1.57 0.98 11.87
C THR A 168 2.63 1.66 11.01
N THR A 169 2.29 2.79 10.37
CA THR A 169 3.16 3.64 9.56
C THR A 169 3.22 5.05 10.14
N MET A 170 4.21 5.84 9.73
CA MET A 170 4.32 7.23 10.16
C MET A 170 3.21 8.08 9.55
N ASP A 171 2.91 7.85 8.27
CA ASP A 171 1.78 8.44 7.56
C ASP A 171 0.73 7.37 7.18
N PRO A 172 -0.41 7.31 7.89
CA PRO A 172 -1.50 6.38 7.59
C PRO A 172 -2.30 6.75 6.33
N TYR A 173 -2.00 7.84 5.63
CA TYR A 173 -2.66 8.21 4.36
C TYR A 173 -1.81 7.93 3.13
N VAL A 174 -0.57 7.48 3.32
CA VAL A 174 0.35 7.15 2.24
C VAL A 174 0.59 5.64 2.24
N PHE A 175 0.20 4.99 1.16
CA PHE A 175 0.51 3.59 0.92
C PHE A 175 1.98 3.45 0.52
N GLY A 176 2.69 2.54 1.16
CA GLY A 176 4.06 2.20 0.80
C GLY A 176 4.59 1.03 1.62
N SER A 177 5.82 0.60 1.34
CA SER A 177 6.46 -0.55 2.01
C SER A 177 6.97 -0.26 3.44
N GLU A 178 6.83 0.97 3.97
CA GLU A 178 7.33 1.40 5.28
C GLU A 178 6.93 0.44 6.42
N TYR A 179 5.69 -0.08 6.38
CA TYR A 179 5.19 -1.05 7.35
C TYR A 179 6.14 -2.24 7.56
N PHE A 180 6.69 -2.80 6.47
CA PHE A 180 7.57 -3.97 6.54
C PHE A 180 8.88 -3.63 7.22
N ASP A 181 9.43 -2.45 6.93
CA ASP A 181 10.68 -2.00 7.53
C ASP A 181 10.52 -1.71 9.02
N LEU A 182 9.47 -1.00 9.42
CA LEU A 182 9.16 -0.77 10.83
C LEU A 182 8.97 -2.11 11.57
N LEU A 183 8.24 -3.05 10.98
CA LEU A 183 8.01 -4.35 11.60
C LEU A 183 9.31 -5.15 11.80
N LEU A 184 10.23 -5.10 10.84
CA LEU A 184 11.50 -5.85 10.88
C LEU A 184 12.62 -5.13 11.66
N ASP A 185 12.60 -3.80 11.72
CA ASP A 185 13.68 -2.97 12.30
C ASP A 185 13.67 -2.94 13.81
N TYR A 186 12.50 -3.15 14.42
CA TYR A 186 12.33 -3.01 15.85
C TYR A 186 11.95 -4.32 16.53
N LYS A 187 12.32 -4.45 17.80
CA LYS A 187 11.80 -5.51 18.67
C LYS A 187 10.47 -5.07 19.27
N TRP A 188 9.43 -5.85 19.03
CA TRP A 188 8.07 -5.58 19.48
C TRP A 188 7.76 -6.35 20.77
N ARG A 189 7.31 -5.63 21.80
CA ARG A 189 6.95 -6.21 23.10
C ARG A 189 5.56 -5.75 23.51
N GLN A 190 4.81 -6.67 24.11
CA GLN A 190 3.54 -6.33 24.73
C GLN A 190 3.81 -5.65 26.08
N PRO A 191 3.12 -4.54 26.41
CA PRO A 191 3.25 -3.90 27.71
C PRO A 191 2.83 -4.86 28.84
N GLY A 192 3.51 -4.77 29.98
CA GLY A 192 3.37 -5.73 31.09
C GLY A 192 1.98 -5.73 31.76
N LEU A 193 1.76 -6.75 32.59
CA LEU A 193 0.49 -7.09 33.27
C LEU A 193 -0.22 -5.95 34.04
N PHE A 194 0.46 -4.85 34.36
CA PHE A 194 -0.13 -3.68 35.05
C PHE A 194 -0.72 -2.63 34.09
N GLN A 195 -0.53 -2.75 32.78
CA GLN A 195 -1.06 -1.85 31.75
C GLN A 195 -2.19 -2.51 30.93
N GLN A 196 -3.11 -3.20 31.62
CA GLN A 196 -4.19 -4.01 31.01
C GLN A 196 -5.16 -3.23 30.11
N GLN A 197 -5.25 -1.89 30.22
CA GLN A 197 -6.09 -1.08 29.34
C GLN A 197 -5.63 -1.09 27.86
N ARG A 198 -4.41 -1.56 27.56
CA ARG A 198 -3.84 -1.64 26.20
C ARG A 198 -3.58 -3.08 25.76
N LYS A 199 -4.53 -3.98 26.04
CA LYS A 199 -4.39 -5.39 25.68
C LYS A 199 -4.27 -5.52 24.15
N GLY A 200 -3.17 -6.14 23.69
CA GLY A 200 -2.92 -6.45 22.28
C GLY A 200 -2.14 -5.42 21.46
N GLU A 201 -1.82 -4.25 22.02
CA GLU A 201 -0.85 -3.32 21.39
C GLU A 201 0.59 -3.73 21.71
N TYR A 202 1.44 -3.78 20.70
CA TYR A 202 2.88 -4.01 20.82
C TYR A 202 3.64 -2.71 20.63
N ARG A 203 4.59 -2.47 21.51
CA ARG A 203 5.46 -1.30 21.52
C ARG A 203 6.89 -1.72 21.25
N CYS A 204 7.61 -0.88 20.54
CA CYS A 204 9.04 -1.02 20.38
C CYS A 204 9.78 -0.03 21.29
N ASN A 205 11.10 -0.19 21.35
CA ASN A 205 12.01 0.75 21.99
C ASN A 205 13.08 1.13 20.98
N ALA A 206 13.27 2.42 20.72
CA ALA A 206 14.26 2.95 19.78
C ALA A 206 15.69 2.44 20.07
N LYS A 207 16.00 2.13 21.32
CA LYS A 207 17.31 1.58 21.75
C LYS A 207 17.49 0.10 21.42
N GLU A 208 16.41 -0.61 21.11
CA GLU A 208 16.40 -2.06 20.87
C GLU A 208 16.07 -2.38 19.40
N ARG A 209 16.85 -1.83 18.47
CA ARG A 209 16.71 -2.18 17.05
C ARG A 209 17.11 -3.64 16.81
N ALA A 210 16.28 -4.34 16.04
CA ALA A 210 16.51 -5.71 15.57
C ALA A 210 17.45 -5.73 14.35
N ARG A 211 17.40 -4.70 13.50
CA ARG A 211 18.29 -4.50 12.36
C ARG A 211 19.08 -3.21 12.53
N GLN A 212 20.35 -3.21 12.14
CA GLN A 212 21.15 -2.00 12.08
C GLN A 212 20.92 -1.33 10.73
N VAL A 213 19.79 -0.63 10.60
CA VAL A 213 19.50 0.15 9.40
C VAL A 213 20.35 1.42 9.44
N THR A 214 21.34 1.46 8.55
CA THR A 214 22.02 2.71 8.22
C THR A 214 21.12 3.39 7.21
N LEU A 215 20.38 4.43 7.64
CA LEU A 215 19.59 5.26 6.75
C LEU A 215 20.60 6.04 5.89
N LEU A 216 21.01 5.44 4.78
CA LEU A 216 21.92 6.06 3.84
C LEU A 216 21.05 7.00 3.01
N ASP A 217 21.34 8.29 3.09
CA ASP A 217 20.76 9.30 2.19
C ASP A 217 20.86 8.77 0.75
N PRO A 218 19.76 8.71 -0.03
CA PRO A 218 19.75 8.18 -1.39
C PRO A 218 20.75 8.89 -2.32
N PHE A 219 21.19 10.10 -1.97
CA PHE A 219 22.21 10.86 -2.70
C PHE A 219 23.62 10.76 -2.08
N SER A 220 23.79 9.99 -1.01
CA SER A 220 25.10 9.78 -0.39
C SER A 220 25.98 8.84 -1.22
N GLU A 221 27.28 9.10 -1.21
CA GLU A 221 28.31 8.27 -1.87
C GLU A 221 28.23 6.80 -1.46
N LYS A 222 27.87 6.53 -0.20
CA LYS A 222 27.66 5.17 0.33
C LYS A 222 26.42 4.47 -0.26
N SER A 223 25.35 5.20 -0.56
CA SER A 223 24.17 4.64 -1.27
C SER A 223 24.55 4.23 -2.69
N TYR A 224 25.30 5.07 -3.39
CA TYR A 224 25.79 4.79 -4.73
C TYR A 224 26.70 3.56 -4.76
N GLU A 225 27.64 3.43 -3.80
CA GLU A 225 28.47 2.23 -3.65
C GLU A 225 27.66 0.97 -3.36
N SER A 226 26.66 1.05 -2.46
CA SER A 226 25.79 -0.08 -2.12
C SER A 226 24.99 -0.56 -3.32
N GLN A 227 24.44 0.39 -4.09
CA GLN A 227 23.68 0.11 -5.31
C GLN A 227 24.59 -0.51 -6.39
N GLN A 228 25.81 0.00 -6.58
CA GLN A 228 26.79 -0.60 -7.47
C GLN A 228 27.16 -2.04 -7.05
N ARG A 229 27.31 -2.31 -5.74
CA ARG A 229 27.59 -3.66 -5.24
C ARG A 229 26.43 -4.62 -5.51
N ARG A 230 25.18 -4.17 -5.30
CA ARG A 230 23.97 -4.95 -5.62
C ARG A 230 23.88 -5.25 -7.11
N MET A 231 24.14 -4.27 -7.98
CA MET A 231 24.16 -4.44 -9.44
C MET A 231 25.24 -5.44 -9.87
N LYS A 232 26.47 -5.33 -9.36
CA LYS A 232 27.56 -6.29 -9.64
C LYS A 232 27.24 -7.69 -9.15
N ALA A 233 26.58 -7.83 -8.00
CA ALA A 233 26.16 -9.13 -7.49
C ALA A 233 25.07 -9.77 -8.37
N ALA A 234 24.09 -8.98 -8.84
CA ALA A 234 23.06 -9.43 -9.76
C ALA A 234 23.62 -9.82 -11.13
N GLU A 235 24.59 -9.05 -11.65
CA GLU A 235 25.30 -9.35 -12.89
C GLU A 235 26.10 -10.66 -12.77
N LYS A 236 26.85 -10.82 -11.68
CA LYS A 236 27.57 -12.08 -11.39
C LYS A 236 26.65 -13.29 -11.24
N ALA A 237 25.46 -13.09 -10.66
CA ALA A 237 24.45 -14.13 -10.57
C ALA A 237 23.93 -14.51 -11.96
N ARG A 238 23.66 -13.54 -12.84
CA ARG A 238 23.28 -13.80 -14.24
C ARG A 238 24.38 -14.52 -15.01
N GLU A 239 25.63 -14.10 -14.89
CA GLU A 239 26.77 -14.78 -15.52
C GLU A 239 26.91 -16.24 -15.04
N SER A 240 26.62 -16.51 -13.76
CA SER A 240 26.67 -17.87 -13.21
C SER A 240 25.55 -18.77 -13.75
N ILE A 241 24.37 -18.20 -14.01
CA ILE A 241 23.22 -18.88 -14.63
C ILE A 241 23.53 -19.17 -16.10
N ASP A 242 24.04 -18.18 -16.84
CA ASP A 242 24.44 -18.35 -18.25
C ASP A 242 25.59 -19.37 -18.41
N ALA A 243 26.50 -19.43 -17.44
CA ALA A 243 27.56 -20.44 -17.41
C ALA A 243 27.04 -21.84 -17.07
N ALA A 244 25.95 -21.95 -16.31
CA ALA A 244 25.28 -23.22 -16.02
C ALA A 244 24.51 -23.74 -17.23
N ASP A 245 23.82 -22.87 -17.97
CA ASP A 245 23.12 -23.23 -19.22
C ASP A 245 24.09 -23.70 -20.31
N LYS A 246 25.31 -23.15 -20.36
CA LYS A 246 26.37 -23.61 -21.28
C LYS A 246 26.95 -24.99 -20.95
N ARG A 247 26.62 -25.60 -19.80
CA ARG A 247 27.07 -26.95 -19.41
C ARG A 247 26.05 -28.05 -19.71
N ILE A 248 24.89 -27.71 -20.27
CA ILE A 248 23.90 -28.69 -20.73
C ILE A 248 24.23 -29.03 -22.20
N PRO A 249 24.60 -30.27 -22.56
CA PRO A 249 24.81 -30.63 -23.96
C PRO A 249 23.47 -30.68 -24.68
N THR A 250 23.26 -29.75 -25.61
CA THR A 250 22.14 -29.73 -26.54
C THR A 250 22.41 -30.70 -27.71
N LEU A 251 21.56 -31.72 -27.85
CA LEU A 251 21.36 -32.40 -29.13
C LEU A 251 20.59 -31.41 -30.04
N GLY A 252 21.18 -31.08 -31.20
CA GLY A 252 20.62 -30.14 -32.19
C GLY A 252 19.38 -30.67 -32.93
N GLY A 253 18.69 -29.84 -33.73
CA GLY A 253 19.01 -28.46 -34.09
C GLY A 253 17.95 -27.78 -34.96
N ASN A 254 18.27 -26.52 -35.26
CA ASN A 254 17.92 -25.60 -36.35
C ASN A 254 16.53 -25.63 -37.01
N ASP A 255 15.89 -24.44 -37.00
CA ASP A 255 15.67 -23.68 -38.24
C ASP A 255 15.61 -22.16 -37.97
N SER A 256 16.03 -21.38 -38.97
CA SER A 256 16.47 -19.98 -38.88
C SER A 256 15.44 -18.98 -39.42
N ALA A 257 15.17 -17.90 -38.66
CA ALA A 257 14.85 -16.49 -39.03
C ALA A 257 13.66 -16.19 -40.02
N PRO A 258 13.09 -14.95 -40.12
CA PRO A 258 13.58 -13.65 -39.64
C PRO A 258 12.55 -12.69 -38.98
N ASP A 259 13.11 -11.65 -38.36
CA ASP A 259 12.72 -10.23 -38.24
C ASP A 259 11.25 -9.77 -38.45
N GLY A 260 10.76 -8.94 -37.51
CA GLY A 260 9.45 -8.29 -37.59
C GLY A 260 9.03 -7.63 -36.27
N GLY A 261 9.43 -6.37 -36.08
CA GLY A 261 9.17 -5.60 -34.86
C GLY A 261 7.71 -5.14 -34.66
N ARG A 262 7.33 -4.98 -33.38
CA ARG A 262 6.45 -3.93 -32.83
C ARG A 262 6.03 -4.31 -31.40
N PHE A 263 6.75 -3.79 -30.42
CA PHE A 263 6.16 -3.39 -29.13
C PHE A 263 6.87 -2.11 -28.70
N ASP A 264 6.35 -0.99 -29.21
CA ASP A 264 6.59 0.34 -28.65
C ASP A 264 6.25 0.30 -27.17
N ARG A 265 7.26 0.45 -26.31
CA ARG A 265 7.08 0.78 -24.90
C ARG A 265 6.79 2.28 -24.80
N SER A 266 5.54 2.67 -25.02
CA SER A 266 5.07 4.00 -24.65
C SER A 266 4.81 4.01 -23.14
N GLY A 267 5.76 4.51 -22.35
CA GLY A 267 5.64 4.64 -20.90
C GLY A 267 6.94 4.87 -20.13
N GLU A 268 8.10 4.91 -20.80
CA GLU A 268 9.34 5.33 -20.14
C GLU A 268 9.31 6.84 -19.88
N ALA A 269 9.66 7.24 -18.65
CA ALA A 269 9.81 8.63 -18.26
C ALA A 269 10.82 9.30 -19.18
N GLN A 270 10.34 10.19 -20.05
CA GLN A 270 11.20 10.95 -20.96
C GLN A 270 11.97 11.99 -20.16
N PHE A 271 13.29 11.97 -20.32
CA PHE A 271 14.20 12.95 -19.76
C PHE A 271 13.82 14.35 -20.29
N ILE A 272 13.42 15.27 -19.41
CA ILE A 272 13.29 16.69 -19.76
C ILE A 272 14.71 17.27 -19.73
N PRO A 273 15.30 17.70 -20.86
CA PRO A 273 16.60 18.35 -20.85
C PRO A 273 16.46 19.68 -20.10
N GLY A 274 17.10 19.76 -18.93
CA GLY A 274 17.29 21.03 -18.24
C GLY A 274 17.95 22.03 -19.19
N ALA A 275 17.48 23.28 -19.16
CA ALA A 275 18.01 24.36 -19.97
C ALA A 275 19.55 24.35 -19.90
N THR A 276 20.16 24.26 -21.09
CA THR A 276 21.60 24.26 -21.32
C THR A 276 22.33 25.22 -20.41
N SER A 277 23.31 24.70 -19.68
CA SER A 277 24.33 25.45 -18.97
C SER A 277 25.06 26.38 -19.94
N ALA A 278 24.62 27.64 -20.00
CA ALA A 278 25.39 28.71 -20.59
C ALA A 278 26.44 29.15 -19.55
N ASN A 279 27.70 28.81 -19.84
CA ASN A 279 28.93 29.48 -19.41
C ASN A 279 28.92 30.16 -18.05
N TRP A 280 29.39 29.47 -17.02
CA TRP A 280 29.97 30.11 -15.85
C TRP A 280 31.50 30.11 -16.03
N SER A 281 32.01 31.24 -16.50
CA SER A 281 33.43 31.55 -16.45
C SER A 281 33.80 31.94 -15.02
N ASP A 282 34.87 31.34 -14.50
CA ASP A 282 35.56 31.75 -13.30
C ASP A 282 35.87 33.26 -13.31
N GLY A 283 35.44 33.93 -12.26
CA GLY A 283 35.72 35.34 -12.02
C GLY A 283 35.49 35.64 -10.54
N ALA A 284 36.52 35.43 -9.74
CA ALA A 284 36.57 35.94 -8.38
C ALA A 284 36.49 37.46 -8.40
N GLU A 285 35.46 38.05 -7.79
CA GLU A 285 35.59 39.35 -7.15
C GLU A 285 34.48 39.57 -6.10
N SER A 286 34.93 40.07 -4.96
CA SER A 286 34.17 40.37 -3.76
C SER A 286 33.13 41.46 -3.99
N SER A 287 31.89 41.23 -3.56
CA SER A 287 31.06 42.32 -3.04
C SER A 287 30.10 41.79 -1.99
N ASN A 288 30.29 42.25 -0.75
CA ASN A 288 29.32 42.16 0.32
C ASN A 288 27.97 42.73 -0.15
N ARG A 289 27.00 41.85 -0.39
CA ARG A 289 25.58 42.19 -0.41
C ARG A 289 24.87 41.20 0.49
N GLU A 290 24.38 41.69 1.62
CA GLU A 290 23.30 41.02 2.35
C GLU A 290 22.17 40.76 1.34
N LEU A 291 21.86 39.48 1.12
CA LEU A 291 20.64 39.10 0.44
C LEU A 291 19.51 39.28 1.45
N ASP A 292 18.65 40.25 1.15
CA ASP A 292 17.41 40.52 1.85
C ASP A 292 16.45 39.33 1.60
N ILE A 293 16.51 38.30 2.46
CA ILE A 293 15.58 37.16 2.47
C ILE A 293 14.30 37.61 3.16
N ALA A 294 13.59 38.54 2.53
CA ALA A 294 12.30 39.03 2.98
C ALA A 294 11.42 39.23 1.75
N GLY A 295 10.97 38.13 1.13
CA GLY A 295 10.07 38.25 -0.02
C GLY A 295 9.72 37.00 -0.81
N ASP A 296 10.22 35.80 -0.44
CA ASP A 296 9.85 34.56 -1.13
C ASP A 296 9.14 33.60 -0.15
N PRO A 297 7.82 33.36 -0.29
CA PRO A 297 7.06 32.51 0.62
C PRO A 297 7.28 31.00 0.40
N ASP A 298 8.01 30.60 -0.65
CA ASP A 298 8.15 29.19 -1.04
C ASP A 298 9.37 28.47 -0.42
N TYR A 299 10.18 29.17 0.37
CA TYR A 299 11.23 28.58 1.17
C TYR A 299 11.01 28.91 2.64
N GLU A 300 9.96 28.33 3.24
CA GLU A 300 10.02 28.11 4.69
C GLU A 300 11.26 27.26 4.97
N ALA A 301 12.23 27.86 5.64
CA ALA A 301 13.37 27.14 6.18
C ALA A 301 12.83 25.95 6.97
N GLU A 302 13.03 24.73 6.46
CA GLU A 302 12.72 23.50 7.17
C GLU A 302 13.32 23.63 8.56
N ARG A 303 12.47 23.87 9.55
CA ARG A 303 12.89 23.76 10.94
C ARG A 303 13.39 22.34 11.06
N VAL A 304 14.68 22.18 11.34
CA VAL A 304 15.30 20.88 11.62
C VAL A 304 14.49 20.24 12.75
N ALA A 305 13.50 19.45 12.36
CA ALA A 305 12.67 18.73 13.30
C ALA A 305 13.64 17.79 14.02
N VAL A 306 13.57 17.78 15.36
CA VAL A 306 14.27 16.77 16.14
C VAL A 306 13.90 15.43 15.52
N SER A 307 14.87 14.72 14.96
CA SER A 307 14.67 13.41 14.34
C SER A 307 14.20 12.45 15.43
N VAL A 308 12.88 12.37 15.65
CA VAL A 308 12.31 11.41 16.59
C VAL A 308 12.26 10.05 15.92
N ASP A 309 12.59 9.00 16.66
CA ASP A 309 12.59 7.65 16.13
C ASP A 309 11.14 7.24 15.75
N PRO A 310 10.92 6.72 14.52
CA PRO A 310 9.58 6.30 14.07
C PRO A 310 8.89 5.34 15.03
N CYS A 311 9.66 4.50 15.72
CA CYS A 311 9.17 3.54 16.71
C CYS A 311 8.29 4.16 17.79
N GLU A 312 8.56 5.40 18.20
CA GLU A 312 7.81 6.06 19.28
C GLU A 312 6.40 6.49 18.83
N HIS A 313 6.14 6.52 17.53
CA HIS A 313 4.92 7.04 16.92
C HIS A 313 4.00 5.97 16.34
N VAL A 314 4.39 4.70 16.42
CA VAL A 314 3.64 3.57 15.87
C VAL A 314 3.39 2.49 16.92
N SER A 315 2.43 1.61 16.65
CA SER A 315 2.30 0.31 17.31
C SER A 315 1.98 -0.77 16.30
N MET A 316 2.29 -1.99 16.72
CA MET A 316 1.89 -3.20 16.03
C MET A 316 0.82 -3.94 16.85
N ARG A 317 0.07 -4.82 16.20
CA ARG A 317 -0.94 -5.68 16.83
C ARG A 317 -0.48 -7.13 16.78
N GLY A 318 -1.26 -8.02 17.42
CA GLY A 318 -0.96 -9.45 17.42
C GLY A 318 -0.76 -10.00 16.00
N THR A 319 -1.60 -9.55 15.07
CA THR A 319 -1.54 -9.99 13.68
C THR A 319 -0.29 -9.58 12.94
N ASP A 320 0.29 -8.45 13.32
CA ASP A 320 1.49 -7.91 12.68
C ASP A 320 2.71 -8.65 13.21
N VAL A 321 2.82 -8.75 14.53
CA VAL A 321 3.96 -9.40 15.18
C VAL A 321 3.99 -10.90 14.89
N MET A 322 2.85 -11.57 14.65
CA MET A 322 2.88 -12.98 14.25
C MET A 322 3.55 -13.22 12.89
N LEU A 323 3.64 -12.22 12.01
CA LEU A 323 4.36 -12.35 10.75
C LEU A 323 5.88 -12.54 10.96
N LEU A 324 6.39 -12.15 12.14
CA LEU A 324 7.78 -12.35 12.54
C LEU A 324 8.06 -13.74 13.10
N ASP A 325 7.03 -14.49 13.51
CA ASP A 325 7.16 -15.77 14.21
C ASP A 325 7.49 -16.93 13.28
N ASP A 326 7.26 -16.77 11.98
CA ASP A 326 7.48 -17.79 10.97
C ASP A 326 8.50 -17.36 9.93
N ALA A 327 9.41 -18.26 9.57
CA ALA A 327 10.51 -17.95 8.66
C ALA A 327 10.03 -17.62 7.24
N LEU A 328 8.93 -18.24 6.78
CA LEU A 328 8.40 -18.01 5.43
C LEU A 328 7.70 -16.66 5.35
N THR A 329 6.86 -16.31 6.33
CA THR A 329 6.26 -14.97 6.38
C THR A 329 7.33 -13.90 6.51
N LYS A 330 8.33 -14.11 7.36
CA LYS A 330 9.45 -13.19 7.52
C LYS A 330 10.27 -13.01 6.23
N GLY A 331 10.45 -14.08 5.45
CA GLY A 331 11.07 -13.99 4.12
C GLY A 331 10.34 -13.03 3.19
N TRP A 332 9.00 -13.11 3.14
CA TRP A 332 8.17 -12.17 2.37
C TRP A 332 8.20 -10.75 2.93
N LEU A 333 8.30 -10.55 4.25
CA LEU A 333 8.49 -9.22 4.83
C LEU A 333 9.78 -8.56 4.30
N TYR A 334 10.89 -9.30 4.24
CA TYR A 334 12.13 -8.79 3.67
C TYR A 334 11.97 -8.46 2.19
N GLN A 335 11.34 -9.36 1.43
CA GLN A 335 11.14 -9.18 -0.01
C GLN A 335 10.31 -7.93 -0.33
N PHE A 336 9.19 -7.73 0.37
CA PHE A 336 8.33 -6.56 0.18
C PHE A 336 8.94 -5.26 0.73
N GLY A 337 9.74 -5.32 1.80
CA GLY A 337 10.49 -4.16 2.27
C GLY A 337 11.60 -3.74 1.29
N ASP A 338 12.34 -4.71 0.75
CA ASP A 338 13.45 -4.45 -0.19
C ASP A 338 12.98 -4.07 -1.61
N ASN A 339 11.80 -4.54 -2.02
CA ASN A 339 11.24 -4.29 -3.35
C ASN A 339 9.74 -3.94 -3.29
N GLU A 340 9.46 -2.65 -3.22
CA GLU A 340 8.10 -2.11 -3.19
C GLU A 340 7.28 -2.46 -4.46
N LEU A 341 7.93 -2.63 -5.62
CA LEU A 341 7.22 -3.01 -6.85
C LEU A 341 6.66 -4.44 -6.77
N GLU A 342 7.37 -5.35 -6.11
CA GLU A 342 6.87 -6.71 -5.87
C GLU A 342 5.69 -6.71 -4.90
N PHE A 343 5.74 -5.86 -3.87
CA PHE A 343 4.60 -5.65 -2.98
C PHE A 343 3.39 -5.11 -3.74
N TYR A 344 3.58 -4.13 -4.62
CA TYR A 344 2.51 -3.52 -5.40
C TYR A 344 1.90 -4.51 -6.40
N ALA A 345 2.72 -5.36 -7.01
CA ALA A 345 2.27 -6.44 -7.88
C ALA A 345 1.41 -7.45 -7.10
N ALA A 346 1.90 -7.93 -5.95
CA ALA A 346 1.17 -8.87 -5.12
C ALA A 346 -0.17 -8.29 -4.62
N VAL A 347 -0.20 -7.02 -4.21
CA VAL A 347 -1.44 -6.34 -3.81
C VAL A 347 -2.40 -6.17 -4.98
N SER A 348 -1.91 -5.85 -6.17
CA SER A 348 -2.75 -5.77 -7.38
C SER A 348 -3.46 -7.09 -7.65
N GLU A 349 -2.73 -8.21 -7.56
CA GLU A 349 -3.30 -9.54 -7.72
C GLU A 349 -4.34 -9.86 -6.64
N VAL A 350 -4.06 -9.52 -5.38
CA VAL A 350 -5.00 -9.72 -4.26
C VAL A 350 -6.30 -8.95 -4.50
N ILE A 351 -6.20 -7.67 -4.90
CA ILE A 351 -7.36 -6.83 -5.20
C ILE A 351 -8.18 -7.44 -6.33
N LEU A 352 -7.56 -7.80 -7.45
CA LEU A 352 -8.24 -8.40 -8.59
C LEU A 352 -8.88 -9.75 -8.24
N ASN A 353 -8.19 -10.59 -7.45
CA ASN A 353 -8.73 -11.86 -6.96
C ASN A 353 -9.99 -11.61 -6.13
N ILE A 354 -9.94 -10.71 -5.15
CA ILE A 354 -11.10 -10.36 -4.30
C ILE A 354 -12.25 -9.84 -5.17
N GLN A 355 -11.98 -8.90 -6.08
CA GLN A 355 -12.99 -8.29 -6.95
C GLN A 355 -13.60 -9.25 -7.98
N GLY A 356 -12.91 -10.35 -8.28
CA GLY A 356 -13.40 -11.42 -9.16
C GLY A 356 -14.17 -12.53 -8.44
N ARG A 357 -14.16 -12.56 -7.09
CA ARG A 357 -14.86 -13.61 -6.32
C ARG A 357 -16.36 -13.62 -6.59
N GLY A 358 -16.89 -14.83 -6.77
CA GLY A 358 -18.31 -15.07 -7.04
C GLY A 358 -18.77 -14.72 -8.45
N TYR A 359 -17.89 -14.18 -9.31
CA TYR A 359 -18.20 -13.87 -10.71
C TYR A 359 -17.52 -14.85 -11.67
N ASN A 360 -18.13 -15.01 -12.85
CA ASN A 360 -17.53 -15.81 -13.91
C ASN A 360 -16.47 -14.99 -14.64
N PRO A 361 -15.17 -15.37 -14.60
CA PRO A 361 -14.10 -14.60 -15.24
C PRO A 361 -14.29 -14.42 -16.75
N ASN A 362 -14.97 -15.35 -17.42
CA ASN A 362 -15.20 -15.27 -18.87
C ASN A 362 -16.28 -14.24 -19.26
N LYS A 363 -17.08 -13.78 -18.30
CA LYS A 363 -18.05 -12.70 -18.50
C LYS A 363 -17.47 -11.33 -18.16
N LEU A 364 -16.35 -11.31 -17.46
CA LEU A 364 -15.69 -10.09 -17.03
C LEU A 364 -14.76 -9.57 -18.13
N ALA A 365 -14.84 -8.27 -18.41
CA ALA A 365 -13.99 -7.59 -19.39
C ALA A 365 -13.09 -6.57 -18.69
N VAL A 366 -11.88 -6.35 -19.19
CA VAL A 366 -11.02 -5.24 -18.71
C VAL A 366 -11.55 -3.92 -19.27
N TRP A 367 -11.44 -2.82 -18.51
CA TRP A 367 -11.63 -1.47 -19.06
C TRP A 367 -10.57 -1.22 -20.12
N LYS A 368 -10.99 -0.83 -21.32
CA LYS A 368 -10.08 -0.39 -22.39
C LYS A 368 -9.85 1.10 -22.31
#